data_AF-A0AB35HB51-F1
#
_entry.id   AF-A0AB35HB51-F1
#
_cell.length_a   1.000
_cell.length_b   1.000
_cell.length_c   1.000
_cell.angle_alpha   90.00
_cell.angle_beta   90.00
_cell.angle_gamma   90.00
#
_symmetry.space_group_name_H-M   'P 1'
#
loop_
_entity.id
_entity.type
_entity.pdbx_description
1 polymer ?
#
loop_
_entity_poly.entity_id
_entity_poly.type
_entity_poly.pdbx_seq_one_letter_code
_entity_poly.pdbx_strand_id
1 'polypeptide(L)'
;MANLNRKERRAQRNESNIIGMLLRLFFGLSFIGLAVVLFGEFDLNYVFSIFTADIIVSLIYVILNKSRITTSLAVNTNVRVIIAFLIMLVTMFFYAFALWRVDQFSAPMQITLFIGGAIVYLAVFNSTKTMLTNQD
;
A
#
# COMPACT_ATOMS: atom_id res chain seq x y z
N MET A 1 -35.56 3.54 18.07
CA MET A 1 -34.96 3.30 16.73
C MET A 1 -33.63 4.05 16.49
N ALA A 2 -33.38 5.23 17.07
CA ALA A 2 -32.12 5.99 16.86
C ALA A 2 -30.83 5.34 17.43
N ASN A 3 -30.90 4.57 18.53
CA ASN A 3 -29.72 3.95 19.15
C ASN A 3 -29.21 2.68 18.45
N LEU A 4 -30.09 1.94 17.75
CA LEU A 4 -29.72 0.77 16.94
C LEU A 4 -28.82 1.20 15.77
N ASN A 5 -29.23 2.25 15.07
CA ASN A 5 -28.48 2.85 13.96
C ASN A 5 -27.09 3.38 14.42
N ARG A 6 -26.96 3.83 15.68
CA ARG A 6 -25.67 4.24 16.27
C ARG A 6 -24.76 3.06 16.64
N LYS A 7 -25.33 1.94 17.09
CA LYS A 7 -24.59 0.69 17.35
C LYS A 7 -24.13 0.04 16.05
N GLU A 8 -24.99 -0.04 15.04
CA GLU A 8 -24.65 -0.57 13.72
C GLU A 8 -23.56 0.26 13.05
N ARG A 9 -23.66 1.60 13.05
CA ARG A 9 -22.59 2.47 12.56
C ARG A 9 -21.26 2.30 13.31
N ARG A 10 -21.29 2.04 14.62
CA ARG A 10 -20.08 1.76 15.42
C ARG A 10 -19.49 0.39 15.08
N ALA A 11 -20.31 -0.64 14.93
CA ALA A 11 -19.88 -1.97 14.54
C ALA A 11 -19.24 -1.94 13.14
N GLN A 12 -19.89 -1.28 12.19
CA GLN A 12 -19.38 -1.12 10.83
C GLN A 12 -18.09 -0.28 10.77
N ARG A 13 -17.97 0.74 11.62
CA ARG A 13 -16.71 1.51 11.77
C ARG A 13 -15.60 0.63 12.36
N ASN A 14 -15.90 -0.17 13.37
CA ASN A 14 -14.93 -1.10 13.96
C ASN A 14 -14.47 -2.16 12.95
N GLU A 15 -15.39 -2.71 12.16
CA GLU A 15 -15.06 -3.65 11.09
C GLU A 15 -14.17 -3.01 10.03
N SER A 16 -14.48 -1.79 9.59
CA SER A 16 -13.62 -1.04 8.65
C SER A 16 -12.24 -0.73 9.22
N ASN A 17 -12.13 -0.53 10.54
CA ASN A 17 -10.85 -0.32 11.22
C ASN A 17 -10.04 -1.61 11.32
N ILE A 18 -10.68 -2.76 11.59
CA ILE A 18 -10.01 -4.08 11.62
C ILE A 18 -9.49 -4.43 10.23
N ILE A 19 -10.32 -4.28 9.19
CA ILE A 19 -9.90 -4.53 7.81
C ILE A 19 -8.77 -3.57 7.42
N GLY A 20 -8.86 -2.29 7.81
CA GLY A 20 -7.79 -1.31 7.58
C GLY A 20 -6.47 -1.67 8.27
N MET A 21 -6.53 -2.21 9.48
CA MET A 21 -5.36 -2.69 10.21
C MET A 21 -4.72 -3.89 9.51
N LEU A 22 -5.52 -4.89 9.11
CA LEU A 22 -5.06 -6.06 8.37
C LEU A 22 -4.39 -5.67 7.06
N LEU A 23 -4.98 -4.72 6.33
CA LEU A 23 -4.43 -4.22 5.06
C LEU A 23 -3.06 -3.53 5.27
N ARG A 24 -2.93 -2.71 6.30
CA ARG A 24 -1.65 -2.06 6.64
C ARG A 24 -0.58 -3.06 7.06
N LEU A 25 -0.97 -4.09 7.83
CA LEU A 25 -0.08 -5.18 8.18
C LEU A 25 0.37 -5.96 6.95
N PHE A 26 -0.56 -6.28 6.04
CA PHE A 26 -0.25 -6.95 4.79
C PHE A 26 0.79 -6.17 3.97
N PHE A 27 0.57 -4.87 3.74
CA PHE A 27 1.53 -4.05 2.99
C PHE A 27 2.86 -3.85 3.73
N GLY A 28 2.84 -3.72 5.06
CA GLY A 28 4.07 -3.66 5.86
C GLY A 28 4.88 -4.95 5.76
N LEU A 29 4.22 -6.10 5.83
CA LEU A 29 4.84 -7.42 5.66
C LEU A 29 5.33 -7.64 4.23
N SER A 30 4.58 -7.19 3.22
CA SER A 30 5.03 -7.22 1.82
C SER A 30 6.31 -6.40 1.64
N PHE A 31 6.35 -5.19 2.20
CA PHE A 31 7.54 -4.33 2.12
C PHE A 31 8.77 -4.96 2.80
N ILE A 32 8.58 -5.58 3.97
CA ILE A 32 9.65 -6.35 4.64
C ILE A 32 10.04 -7.57 3.80
N GLY A 33 9.07 -8.27 3.20
CA GLY A 33 9.31 -9.40 2.31
C GLY A 33 10.15 -9.00 1.10
N LEU A 34 9.88 -7.84 0.50
CA LEU A 34 10.73 -7.28 -0.56
C LEU A 34 12.15 -7.00 -0.07
N ALA A 35 12.32 -6.46 1.14
CA ALA A 35 13.64 -6.26 1.73
C ALA A 35 14.41 -7.59 1.83
N VAL A 36 13.76 -8.64 2.36
CA VAL A 36 14.37 -9.97 2.49
C VAL A 36 14.75 -10.54 1.13
N VAL A 37 13.88 -10.43 0.13
CA VAL A 37 14.16 -10.92 -1.22
C VAL A 37 15.32 -10.15 -1.87
N LEU A 38 15.33 -8.82 -1.74
CA LEU A 38 16.36 -7.95 -2.32
C LEU A 38 17.73 -8.14 -1.66
N PHE A 39 17.80 -8.11 -0.33
CA PHE A 39 19.07 -8.22 0.40
C PHE A 39 19.56 -9.66 0.57
N GLY A 40 18.65 -10.64 0.50
CA GLY A 40 18.99 -12.06 0.57
C GLY A 40 19.34 -12.69 -0.78
N GLU A 41 19.42 -11.89 -1.85
CA GLU A 41 19.76 -12.34 -3.22
C GLU A 41 18.88 -13.50 -3.70
N PHE A 42 17.60 -13.49 -3.32
CA PHE A 42 16.64 -14.51 -3.73
C PHE A 42 16.19 -14.31 -5.17
N ASP A 43 15.62 -15.35 -5.76
CA ASP A 43 15.12 -15.33 -7.14
C ASP A 43 14.11 -14.17 -7.37
N LEU A 44 14.31 -13.43 -8.46
CA LEU A 44 13.43 -12.36 -8.93
C LEU A 44 11.97 -12.81 -9.09
N ASN A 45 11.71 -14.10 -9.30
CA ASN A 45 10.36 -14.67 -9.31
C ASN A 45 9.58 -14.38 -8.02
N TYR A 46 10.25 -14.33 -6.85
CA TYR A 46 9.61 -13.94 -5.59
C TYR A 46 9.21 -12.48 -5.57
N VAL A 47 10.03 -11.60 -6.15
CA VAL A 47 9.71 -10.17 -6.32
C VAL A 47 8.42 -10.04 -7.13
N PHE A 48 8.36 -10.65 -8.32
CA PHE A 48 7.16 -10.63 -9.17
C PHE A 48 5.91 -11.19 -8.48
N SER A 49 6.07 -12.23 -7.66
CA SER A 49 4.97 -12.84 -6.92
C SER A 49 4.40 -11.88 -5.86
N ILE A 50 5.27 -11.21 -5.10
CA ILE A 50 4.87 -10.20 -4.11
C ILE A 50 4.14 -9.04 -4.79
N PHE A 51 4.70 -8.50 -5.87
CA PHE A 51 4.07 -7.44 -6.66
C PHE A 51 2.67 -7.83 -7.14
N THR A 52 2.52 -9.04 -7.68
CA THR A 52 1.24 -9.53 -8.18
C THR A 52 0.22 -9.66 -7.05
N ALA A 53 0.61 -10.20 -5.90
CA ALA A 53 -0.25 -10.31 -4.73
C ALA A 53 -0.70 -8.92 -4.22
N ASP A 54 0.22 -7.95 -4.14
CA ASP A 54 -0.09 -6.60 -3.69
C ASP A 54 -1.09 -5.89 -4.59
N ILE A 55 -0.93 -6.03 -5.91
CA ILE A 55 -1.86 -5.46 -6.90
C ILE A 55 -3.24 -6.10 -6.76
N ILE A 56 -3.31 -7.43 -6.68
CA ILE A 56 -4.59 -8.16 -6.57
C ILE A 56 -5.33 -7.76 -5.28
N VAL A 57 -4.66 -7.78 -4.13
CA VAL A 57 -5.28 -7.41 -2.85
C VAL A 57 -5.76 -5.96 -2.88
N SER A 58 -4.96 -5.06 -3.45
CA SER A 58 -5.31 -3.65 -3.61
C SER A 58 -6.57 -3.46 -4.46
N LEU A 59 -6.65 -4.12 -5.62
CA LEU A 59 -7.80 -4.05 -6.52
C LEU A 59 -9.05 -4.61 -5.86
N ILE A 60 -8.96 -5.77 -5.22
CA ILE A 60 -10.07 -6.39 -4.49
C ILE A 60 -10.60 -5.42 -3.44
N TYR A 61 -9.72 -4.79 -2.65
CA TYR A 61 -10.13 -3.85 -1.62
C TYR A 61 -10.90 -2.65 -2.20
N VAL A 62 -10.37 -2.04 -3.26
CA VAL A 62 -10.98 -0.87 -3.91
C VAL A 62 -12.34 -1.22 -4.53
N ILE A 63 -12.45 -2.37 -5.22
CA ILE A 63 -13.70 -2.81 -5.84
C ILE A 63 -14.78 -3.07 -4.78
N LEU A 64 -14.45 -3.81 -3.72
CA LEU A 64 -15.39 -4.14 -2.64
C LEU A 64 -15.86 -2.91 -1.85
N ASN A 65 -15.04 -1.85 -1.80
CA ASN A 65 -15.31 -0.66 -1.02
C ASN A 65 -15.63 0.58 -1.86
N LYS A 66 -15.84 0.43 -3.18
CA LYS A 66 -16.01 1.53 -4.14
C LYS A 66 -17.05 2.57 -3.71
N SER A 67 -18.20 2.13 -3.21
CA SER A 67 -19.29 3.02 -2.75
C SER A 67 -18.99 3.75 -1.44
N ARG A 68 -17.97 3.31 -0.70
CA ARG A 68 -17.60 3.82 0.63
C ARG A 68 -16.36 4.72 0.65
N ILE A 69 -15.70 4.89 -0.49
CA ILE A 69 -14.42 5.63 -0.58
C ILE A 69 -14.57 7.09 -0.15
N THR A 70 -15.66 7.75 -0.56
CA THR A 70 -15.92 9.17 -0.26
C THR A 70 -16.79 9.36 0.99
N THR A 71 -17.49 8.32 1.45
CA THR A 71 -18.45 8.41 2.56
C THR A 71 -17.89 7.91 3.90
N SER A 72 -16.87 7.06 3.89
CA SER A 72 -16.21 6.54 5.10
C SER A 72 -14.77 7.00 5.20
N LEU A 73 -14.44 7.75 6.25
CA LEU A 73 -13.08 8.22 6.52
C LEU A 73 -12.06 7.07 6.66
N ALA A 74 -12.48 5.93 7.22
CA ALA A 74 -11.62 4.76 7.38
C ALA A 74 -11.26 4.16 6.02
N VAL A 75 -12.26 3.93 5.16
CA VAL A 75 -12.06 3.41 3.79
C VAL A 75 -11.24 4.39 2.97
N ASN A 76 -11.55 5.68 3.05
CA ASN A 76 -10.79 6.74 2.39
C ASN A 76 -9.29 6.67 2.72
N THR A 77 -8.99 6.58 4.02
CA THR A 77 -7.60 6.49 4.50
C THR A 77 -6.93 5.21 4.00
N ASN A 78 -7.65 4.08 4.00
CA ASN A 78 -7.10 2.81 3.51
C ASN A 78 -6.83 2.83 2.01
N VAL A 79 -7.72 3.43 1.21
CA VAL A 79 -7.50 3.64 -0.23
C VAL A 79 -6.28 4.54 -0.48
N ARG A 80 -6.09 5.57 0.34
CA ARG A 80 -4.88 6.40 0.26
C ARG A 80 -3.60 5.64 0.59
N VAL A 81 -3.63 4.75 1.59
CA VAL A 81 -2.51 3.84 1.89
C VAL A 81 -2.22 2.94 0.68
N ILE A 82 -3.25 2.35 0.07
CA ILE A 82 -3.12 1.52 -1.13
C ILE A 82 -2.45 2.30 -2.26
N ILE A 83 -2.96 3.49 -2.58
CA ILE A 83 -2.42 4.32 -3.66
C ILE A 83 -0.96 4.68 -3.39
N ALA A 84 -0.64 5.10 -2.17
CA ALA A 84 0.73 5.42 -1.79
C ALA A 84 1.68 4.22 -1.90
N PHE A 85 1.21 3.04 -1.48
CA PHE A 85 1.97 1.81 -1.54
C PHE A 85 2.19 1.34 -2.99
N LEU A 86 1.16 1.36 -3.83
CA LEU A 86 1.27 0.99 -5.24
C LEU A 86 2.20 1.93 -6.02
N ILE A 87 2.13 3.24 -5.78
CA ILE A 87 3.04 4.20 -6.42
C ILE A 87 4.48 3.93 -5.99
N MET A 88 4.73 3.77 -4.68
CA MET A 88 6.03 3.37 -4.18
C MET A 88 6.53 2.10 -4.88
N LEU A 89 5.73 1.04 -4.88
CA LEU A 89 6.05 -0.24 -5.51
C LEU A 89 6.47 -0.08 -6.97
N VAL A 90 5.66 0.61 -7.77
CA VAL A 90 5.95 0.85 -9.20
C VAL A 90 7.27 1.62 -9.36
N THR A 91 7.49 2.67 -8.55
CA THR A 91 8.74 3.45 -8.63
C THR A 91 9.97 2.63 -8.26
N MET A 92 9.88 1.81 -7.20
CA MET A 92 10.96 0.92 -6.79
C MET A 92 11.24 -0.13 -7.86
N PHE A 93 10.19 -0.70 -8.47
CA PHE A 93 10.34 -1.69 -9.52
C PHE A 93 11.12 -1.14 -10.71
N PHE A 94 10.72 0.02 -11.24
CA PHE A 94 11.41 0.60 -12.40
C PHE A 94 12.86 0.98 -12.08
N TYR A 95 13.13 1.46 -10.87
CA TYR A 95 14.48 1.77 -10.44
C TYR A 95 15.34 0.51 -10.28
N ALA A 96 14.80 -0.54 -9.64
CA ALA A 96 15.47 -1.82 -9.48
C ALA A 96 15.78 -2.46 -10.84
N PHE A 97 14.81 -2.44 -11.75
CA PHE A 97 14.94 -2.94 -13.11
C PHE A 97 16.02 -2.18 -13.89
N ALA A 98 16.07 -0.84 -13.75
CA ALA A 98 17.09 -0.02 -14.39
C ALA A 98 18.50 -0.41 -13.91
N LEU A 99 18.70 -0.56 -12.60
CA LEU A 99 19.97 -0.95 -12.01
C LEU A 99 20.39 -2.38 -12.39
N TRP A 100 19.44 -3.32 -12.41
CA TRP A 100 19.67 -4.69 -12.85
C TRP A 100 20.10 -4.72 -14.32
N ARG A 101 19.46 -3.92 -15.18
CA ARG A 101 19.78 -3.90 -16.62
C ARG A 101 21.18 -3.39 -16.93
N VAL A 102 21.75 -2.53 -16.08
CA VAL A 102 23.09 -1.94 -16.23
C VAL A 102 24.15 -2.58 -15.33
N ASP A 103 23.81 -3.68 -14.65
CA ASP A 103 24.70 -4.43 -13.74
C ASP A 103 25.28 -3.57 -12.60
N GLN A 104 24.47 -2.64 -12.08
CA GLN A 104 24.82 -1.75 -10.96
C GLN A 104 24.01 -2.09 -9.69
N PHE A 105 23.52 -3.32 -9.59
CA PHE A 105 22.65 -3.75 -8.50
C PHE A 105 23.40 -4.10 -7.20
N SER A 106 24.27 -3.17 -6.78
CA SER A 106 25.10 -3.33 -5.59
C SER A 106 24.34 -3.10 -4.28
N ALA A 107 24.85 -3.64 -3.18
CA ALA A 107 24.29 -3.46 -1.83
C ALA A 107 23.97 -1.99 -1.46
N PRO A 108 24.84 -0.98 -1.66
CA PRO A 108 24.49 0.41 -1.36
C PRO A 108 23.32 0.91 -2.21
N MET A 109 23.21 0.49 -3.47
CA MET A 109 22.09 0.89 -4.34
C MET A 109 20.77 0.24 -3.92
N GLN A 110 20.81 -1.01 -3.46
CA GLN A 110 19.63 -1.69 -2.89
C GLN A 110 19.14 -0.97 -1.63
N ILE A 111 20.04 -0.52 -0.76
CA ILE A 111 19.70 0.27 0.44
C ILE A 111 19.07 1.60 0.04
N THR A 112 19.68 2.33 -0.91
CA THR A 112 19.13 3.59 -1.42
C THR A 112 17.75 3.40 -2.04
N LEU A 113 17.55 2.34 -2.82
CA LEU A 113 16.26 1.97 -3.39
C LEU A 113 15.21 1.75 -2.30
N PHE A 114 15.56 1.00 -1.26
CA PHE A 114 14.64 0.66 -0.17
C PHE A 114 14.25 1.89 0.65
N ILE A 115 15.21 2.72 1.04
CA ILE A 115 14.97 3.98 1.75
C ILE A 115 14.18 4.96 0.85
N GLY A 116 14.56 5.07 -0.43
CA GLY A 116 13.87 5.88 -1.42
C GLY A 116 12.40 5.49 -1.57
N GLY A 117 12.11 4.18 -1.59
CA GLY A 117 10.75 3.66 -1.55
C GLY A 117 9.95 4.15 -0.34
N ALA A 118 10.49 3.99 0.87
CA ALA A 118 9.82 4.45 2.08
C ALA A 118 9.54 5.97 2.06
N ILE A 119 10.46 6.76 1.51
CA ILE A 119 10.28 8.21 1.32
C ILE A 119 9.14 8.48 0.34
N VAL A 120 9.11 7.81 -0.82
CA VAL A 120 8.02 7.94 -1.81
C VAL A 120 6.68 7.61 -1.18
N TYR A 121 6.58 6.51 -0.44
CA TYR A 121 5.35 6.15 0.27
C TYR A 121 4.87 7.26 1.21
N LEU A 122 5.76 7.78 2.05
CA LEU A 122 5.42 8.87 2.98
C LEU A 122 5.01 10.15 2.25
N ALA A 123 5.71 10.51 1.17
CA ALA A 123 5.41 11.69 0.38
C ALA A 123 4.03 11.58 -0.28
N VAL A 124 3.74 10.46 -0.94
CA VAL A 124 2.45 10.22 -1.60
C VAL A 124 1.32 10.12 -0.59
N PHE A 125 1.53 9.41 0.53
CA PHE A 125 0.51 9.30 1.56
C PHE A 125 0.17 10.67 2.17
N ASN A 126 1.16 11.53 2.41
CA ASN A 126 0.93 12.87 2.92
C ASN A 126 0.28 13.79 1.87
N SER A 127 0.69 13.69 0.60
CA SER A 127 0.13 14.48 -0.50
C SER A 127 -1.35 14.16 -0.77
N THR A 128 -1.76 12.90 -0.60
CA THR A 128 -3.13 12.46 -0.90
C THR A 128 -4.17 12.83 0.18
N LYS A 129 -3.78 13.53 1.27
CA LYS A 129 -4.67 13.87 2.41
C LYS A 129 -5.98 14.54 2.01
N THR A 130 -5.98 15.32 0.94
CA THR A 130 -7.12 16.11 0.47
C THR A 130 -7.71 15.61 -0.84
N MET A 131 -7.17 14.53 -1.41
CA MET A 131 -7.47 14.12 -2.79
C MET A 131 -8.83 13.42 -2.96
N LEU A 132 -9.38 12.87 -1.87
CA LEU A 132 -10.62 12.09 -1.87
C LEU A 132 -11.66 12.65 -0.87
N THR A 133 -11.41 13.85 -0.33
CA THR A 133 -12.42 14.59 0.43
C THR A 133 -13.23 15.39 -0.57
N ASN A 134 -14.55 15.20 -0.62
CA ASN A 134 -15.41 16.12 -1.36
C ASN A 134 -15.20 17.51 -0.76
N GLN A 135 -14.56 18.40 -1.52
CA GLN A 135 -14.68 19.83 -1.31
C GLN A 135 -16.02 20.22 -1.92
N ASP A 136 -17.07 20.20 -1.10
CA ASP A 136 -18.29 20.98 -1.25
C ASP A 136 -18.85 21.24 0.16
#